data_AF-A0A173QXV3-F1
#
_entry.id   AF-A0A173QXV3-F1
#
_cell.length_a   1.000
_cell.length_b   1.000
_cell.length_c   1.000
_cell.angle_alpha   90.00
_cell.angle_beta   90.00
_cell.angle_gamma   90.00
#
_symmetry.space_group_name_H-M   'P 1'
#
loop_
_entity.id
_entity.type
_entity.pdbx_description
1 polymer ?
#
loop_
_entity_poly.entity_id
_entity_poly.type
_entity_poly.pdbx_seq_one_letter_code
_entity_poly.pdbx_strand_id
1 'polypeptide(L)'
;MIRVSQLKLPVEHNEEQFCQKIEKSLKIKKDQIKKLQIVKKSIDARKKPDVSIVYSVDVWVDNEEKILKHSGNKNAVCVKEKKYKVPEHGTECMNHRPVVIGAGPAGLFCAYLLAREGYRPLVFERGKKVGERTEDVLHFWKTGVLDPTSNVQFGEGGAGTFSDGKLNTLVKDPLGRNRFVLDTFVSFGAPEKITYENKPHIGTDILSKVIAAMREEILHLGGTFEFESCVTDIRVENQKIRAVEINHNTWMETEVCVFALGHSARDTFEMLHKTGLFMEPKAFAVGFRVEHPQRDINRSQYGEKYAELLEAAPYKVTANLANGRGVYSFCMCPGGYVVNASSEEKRLAVNGMSYSDRGSKNANSAIIVSVTPDDFDGTDALSGVEFQRRLEEKAFALGNGKIPQQLFGDYCENKKSTAYGTFSSETRGETAFANLRGLFSDEMEQSFIEGMHSFAKHIPDFDRKDAIISGVESRTSSPVRIRRDEVFEANIRGIYPCGEGAGYAGGITSAAMDGMKVAEAVIRKYQPFQ
;
A
#
# COMPACT_ATOMS: atom_id res chain seq x y z
N MET A 1 -18.09 -26.03 10.33
CA MET A 1 -18.82 -25.07 9.46
C MET A 1 -18.73 -25.50 8.00
N ILE A 2 -19.72 -25.13 7.18
CA ILE A 2 -19.74 -25.36 5.73
C ILE A 2 -19.45 -24.04 5.02
N ARG A 3 -18.44 -23.99 4.16
CA ARG A 3 -18.20 -22.87 3.26
C ARG A 3 -18.95 -23.08 1.96
N VAL A 4 -19.81 -22.15 1.59
CA VAL A 4 -20.48 -22.13 0.29
C VAL A 4 -19.90 -21.02 -0.56
N SER A 5 -19.26 -21.38 -1.67
CA SER A 5 -18.67 -20.44 -2.62
C SER A 5 -19.55 -20.24 -3.85
N GLN A 6 -19.25 -19.18 -4.64
CA GLN A 6 -19.96 -18.86 -5.88
C GLN A 6 -21.47 -18.63 -5.69
N LEU A 7 -21.87 -18.09 -4.54
CA LEU A 7 -23.24 -17.65 -4.29
C LEU A 7 -23.51 -16.36 -5.08
N LYS A 8 -24.05 -16.51 -6.28
CA LYS A 8 -24.40 -15.40 -7.17
C LYS A 8 -25.79 -14.85 -6.87
N LEU A 9 -25.87 -13.54 -6.65
CA LEU A 9 -27.11 -12.78 -6.48
C LEU A 9 -27.13 -11.54 -7.41
N PRO A 10 -28.32 -11.06 -7.81
CA PRO A 10 -28.46 -9.77 -8.51
C PRO A 10 -27.85 -8.62 -7.69
N VAL A 11 -27.44 -7.53 -8.33
CA VAL A 11 -26.89 -6.35 -7.61
C VAL A 11 -27.86 -5.81 -6.57
N GLU A 12 -29.14 -5.74 -6.91
CA GLU A 12 -30.21 -5.13 -6.10
C GLU A 12 -30.84 -6.11 -5.08
N HIS A 13 -30.17 -7.23 -4.77
CA HIS A 13 -30.72 -8.21 -3.84
C HIS A 13 -30.85 -7.67 -2.42
N ASN A 14 -31.85 -8.16 -1.68
CA ASN A 14 -32.02 -7.87 -0.27
C ASN A 14 -31.48 -9.01 0.63
N GLU A 15 -31.47 -8.79 1.94
CA GLU A 15 -30.97 -9.75 2.93
C GLU A 15 -31.79 -11.06 2.95
N GLU A 16 -33.10 -10.99 2.71
CA GLU A 16 -33.95 -12.18 2.64
C GLU A 16 -33.55 -13.07 1.47
N GLN A 17 -33.35 -12.49 0.29
CA GLN A 17 -32.90 -13.20 -0.91
C GLN A 17 -31.50 -13.81 -0.70
N PHE A 18 -30.62 -13.12 0.02
CA PHE A 18 -29.32 -13.67 0.42
C PHE A 18 -29.46 -14.91 1.31
N CYS A 19 -30.27 -14.84 2.37
CA CYS A 19 -30.55 -15.98 3.25
C CYS A 19 -31.19 -17.16 2.49
N GLN A 20 -32.22 -16.88 1.70
CA GLN A 20 -32.90 -17.88 0.88
C GLN A 20 -31.94 -18.56 -0.12
N LYS A 21 -30.95 -17.83 -0.64
CA LYS A 21 -29.94 -18.40 -1.53
C LYS A 21 -29.06 -19.41 -0.80
N ILE A 22 -28.72 -19.17 0.46
CA ILE A 22 -27.93 -20.08 1.31
C ILE A 22 -28.76 -21.32 1.66
N GLU A 23 -30.01 -21.14 2.10
CA GLU A 23 -30.95 -22.22 2.41
C GLU A 23 -31.12 -23.16 1.22
N LYS A 24 -31.39 -22.61 0.02
CA LYS A 24 -31.49 -23.39 -1.22
C LYS A 24 -30.17 -24.09 -1.59
N SER A 25 -29.05 -23.42 -1.35
CA SER A 25 -27.72 -23.96 -1.68
C SER A 25 -27.30 -25.13 -0.79
N LEU A 26 -27.78 -25.19 0.45
CA LEU A 26 -27.49 -26.27 1.39
C LEU A 26 -28.67 -27.22 1.62
N LYS A 27 -29.85 -26.92 1.08
CA LYS A 27 -31.13 -27.61 1.33
C LYS A 27 -31.46 -27.69 2.83
N ILE A 28 -31.24 -26.59 3.54
CA ILE A 28 -31.53 -26.44 4.97
C ILE A 28 -32.57 -25.36 5.19
N LYS A 29 -33.19 -25.37 6.37
CA LYS A 29 -34.10 -24.32 6.84
C LYS A 29 -33.34 -23.28 7.67
N LYS A 30 -33.89 -22.07 7.78
CA LYS A 30 -33.31 -20.94 8.54
C LYS A 30 -32.94 -21.30 9.99
N ASP A 31 -33.78 -22.08 10.67
CA ASP A 31 -33.61 -22.52 12.06
C ASP A 31 -32.39 -23.44 12.29
N GLN A 32 -31.88 -24.07 11.23
CA GLN A 32 -30.66 -24.88 11.30
C GLN A 32 -29.38 -24.05 11.22
N ILE A 33 -29.47 -22.78 10.82
CA ILE A 33 -28.33 -21.87 10.67
C ILE A 33 -28.03 -21.21 12.02
N LYS A 34 -26.91 -21.59 12.63
CA LYS A 34 -26.45 -21.03 13.92
C LYS A 34 -25.75 -19.68 13.76
N LYS A 35 -24.99 -19.54 12.68
CA LYS A 35 -24.22 -18.32 12.35
C LYS A 35 -23.93 -18.29 10.85
N LEU A 36 -23.92 -17.08 10.30
CA LEU A 36 -23.41 -16.79 8.96
C LEU A 36 -22.22 -15.84 9.07
N GLN A 37 -21.22 -16.04 8.22
CA GLN A 37 -20.12 -15.10 8.08
C GLN A 37 -19.72 -14.99 6.62
N ILE A 38 -19.74 -13.78 6.08
CA ILE A 38 -19.23 -13.54 4.73
C ILE A 38 -17.71 -13.65 4.79
N VAL A 39 -17.17 -14.55 3.96
CA VAL A 39 -15.73 -14.76 3.79
C VAL A 39 -15.22 -13.94 2.62
N LYS A 40 -16.04 -13.81 1.59
CA LYS A 40 -15.72 -13.06 0.38
C LYS A 40 -16.95 -12.43 -0.25
N LYS A 41 -16.86 -11.18 -0.68
CA LYS A 41 -17.83 -10.45 -1.50
C LYS A 41 -17.09 -9.85 -2.70
N SER A 42 -17.57 -10.10 -3.91
CA SER A 42 -17.00 -9.54 -5.15
C SER A 42 -18.08 -9.21 -6.17
N ILE A 43 -17.79 -8.27 -7.06
CA ILE A 43 -18.63 -7.93 -8.21
C ILE A 43 -18.14 -8.72 -9.42
N ASP A 44 -19.02 -9.49 -10.07
CA ASP A 44 -18.77 -10.12 -11.37
C ASP A 44 -19.44 -9.27 -12.46
N ALA A 45 -18.64 -8.44 -13.13
CA ALA A 45 -19.06 -7.52 -14.20
C ALA A 45 -18.49 -7.91 -15.58
N ARG A 46 -18.12 -9.19 -15.77
CA ARG A 46 -17.48 -9.68 -17.01
C ARG A 46 -18.43 -9.71 -18.20
N LYS A 47 -19.73 -9.93 -17.95
CA LYS A 47 -20.78 -10.00 -18.98
C LYS A 47 -21.74 -8.85 -18.78
N LYS A 48 -21.44 -7.68 -19.31
CA LYS A 48 -22.37 -6.53 -19.27
C LYS A 48 -23.53 -6.79 -20.25
N PRO A 49 -24.80 -6.48 -19.90
CA PRO A 49 -25.25 -5.76 -18.71
C PRO A 49 -25.47 -6.62 -17.44
N ASP A 50 -25.26 -7.94 -17.50
CA ASP A 50 -25.48 -8.88 -16.40
C ASP A 50 -24.38 -8.81 -15.31
N VAL A 51 -24.45 -7.80 -14.45
CA VAL A 51 -23.59 -7.68 -13.26
C VAL A 51 -24.21 -8.43 -12.08
N SER A 52 -23.39 -9.17 -11.33
CA SER A 52 -23.84 -9.90 -10.13
C SER A 52 -22.89 -9.72 -8.95
N ILE A 53 -23.43 -9.84 -7.75
CA ILE A 53 -22.63 -9.95 -6.53
C ILE A 53 -22.40 -11.43 -6.24
N VAL A 54 -21.14 -11.79 -6.02
CA VAL A 54 -20.70 -13.16 -5.76
C VAL A 54 -20.16 -13.24 -4.35
N TYR A 55 -20.76 -14.11 -3.55
CA TYR A 55 -20.36 -14.36 -2.17
C TYR A 55 -19.66 -15.71 -1.99
N SER A 56 -18.78 -15.75 -0.99
CA SER A 56 -18.43 -16.98 -0.27
C SER A 56 -18.80 -16.79 1.19
N VAL A 57 -19.52 -17.75 1.77
CA VAL A 57 -20.11 -17.62 3.10
C VAL A 57 -19.79 -18.88 3.91
N ASP A 58 -19.34 -18.71 5.14
CA ASP A 58 -19.25 -19.77 6.12
C ASP A 58 -20.57 -19.86 6.90
N VAL A 59 -21.11 -21.08 6.98
CA VAL A 59 -22.39 -21.40 7.61
C VAL A 59 -22.13 -22.38 8.75
N TRP A 60 -22.45 -21.98 9.97
CA TRP A 60 -22.40 -22.87 11.14
C TRP A 60 -23.73 -23.59 11.28
N VAL A 61 -23.67 -24.91 11.26
CA VAL A 61 -24.80 -25.83 11.35
C VAL A 61 -24.35 -27.07 12.11
N ASP A 62 -25.28 -27.86 12.64
CA ASP A 62 -24.97 -29.19 13.17
C ASP A 62 -24.87 -30.22 12.05
N ASN A 63 -24.05 -31.25 12.26
CA ASN A 63 -23.89 -32.38 11.32
C ASN A 63 -23.47 -31.93 9.90
N GLU A 64 -22.40 -31.13 9.81
CA GLU A 64 -21.99 -30.49 8.55
C GLU A 64 -21.80 -31.48 7.39
N GLU A 65 -21.20 -32.64 7.65
CA GLU A 65 -20.95 -33.65 6.63
C GLU A 65 -22.26 -34.24 6.06
N LYS A 66 -23.26 -34.43 6.92
CA LYS A 66 -24.59 -34.93 6.51
C LYS A 66 -25.31 -33.90 5.65
N ILE A 67 -25.30 -32.64 6.06
CA ILE A 67 -25.89 -31.54 5.29
C ILE A 67 -25.19 -31.39 3.94
N LEU A 68 -23.85 -31.40 3.94
CA LEU A 68 -23.07 -31.27 2.72
C LEU A 68 -23.39 -32.41 1.73
N LYS A 69 -23.37 -33.66 2.19
CA LYS A 69 -23.71 -34.83 1.38
C LYS A 69 -25.15 -34.77 0.85
N HIS A 70 -26.12 -34.33 1.66
CA HIS A 70 -27.52 -34.20 1.25
C HIS A 70 -27.74 -33.06 0.24
N SER A 71 -27.05 -31.93 0.43
CA SER A 71 -27.16 -30.77 -0.45
C SER A 71 -26.77 -31.11 -1.90
N GLY A 72 -25.73 -31.91 -2.08
CA GLY A 72 -25.12 -32.21 -3.39
C GLY A 72 -24.42 -31.00 -4.02
N ASN A 73 -24.18 -29.92 -3.26
CA ASN A 73 -23.63 -28.68 -3.78
C ASN A 73 -22.11 -28.77 -3.98
N LYS A 74 -21.68 -28.79 -5.25
CA LYS A 74 -20.26 -28.87 -5.64
C LYS A 74 -19.42 -27.66 -5.24
N ASN A 75 -20.06 -26.53 -4.91
CA ASN A 75 -19.39 -25.32 -4.44
C ASN A 75 -19.40 -25.19 -2.91
N ALA A 76 -19.87 -26.21 -2.20
CA ALA A 76 -19.86 -26.26 -0.75
C ALA A 76 -18.79 -27.25 -0.25
N VAL A 77 -18.08 -26.88 0.82
CA VAL A 77 -17.06 -27.74 1.45
C VAL A 77 -17.07 -27.57 2.97
N CYS A 78 -16.79 -28.63 3.72
CA CYS A 78 -16.53 -28.53 5.15
C CYS A 78 -15.18 -27.85 5.35
N VAL A 79 -15.15 -26.81 6.19
CA VAL A 79 -13.92 -26.08 6.53
C VAL A 79 -13.75 -25.99 8.04
N LYS A 80 -12.49 -25.97 8.47
CA LYS A 80 -12.13 -25.67 9.86
C LYS A 80 -11.63 -24.23 9.92
N GLU A 81 -11.98 -23.53 10.99
CA GLU A 81 -11.47 -22.19 11.24
C GLU A 81 -9.96 -22.27 11.51
N LYS A 82 -9.19 -21.42 10.82
CA LYS A 82 -7.75 -21.29 11.05
C LYS A 82 -7.45 -19.88 11.52
N LYS A 83 -7.09 -19.77 12.80
CA LYS A 83 -6.66 -18.51 13.40
C LYS A 83 -5.15 -18.42 13.39
N TYR A 84 -4.64 -17.20 13.23
CA TYR A 84 -3.23 -16.90 13.42
C TYR A 84 -2.82 -17.27 14.85
N LYS A 85 -1.60 -17.81 14.99
CA LYS A 85 -0.98 -18.14 16.26
C LYS A 85 0.44 -17.58 16.27
N VAL A 86 0.80 -16.92 17.35
CA VAL A 86 2.16 -16.47 17.61
C VAL A 86 3.06 -17.70 17.82
N PRO A 87 4.31 -17.70 17.32
CA PRO A 87 5.27 -18.77 17.61
C PRO A 87 5.63 -18.84 19.09
N GLU A 88 6.19 -19.98 19.50
CA GLU A 88 6.78 -20.13 20.83
C GLU A 88 7.95 -19.15 21.02
N HIS A 89 8.10 -18.68 22.26
CA HIS A 89 9.16 -17.76 22.64
C HIS A 89 10.50 -18.50 22.70
N GLY A 90 11.57 -17.79 22.32
CA GLY A 90 12.93 -18.29 22.43
C GLY A 90 13.46 -18.27 23.86
N THR A 91 14.77 -18.43 23.99
CA THR A 91 15.44 -18.56 25.29
C THR A 91 16.52 -17.51 25.54
N GLU A 92 16.92 -16.76 24.50
CA GLU A 92 17.93 -15.71 24.65
C GLU A 92 17.37 -14.54 25.46
N CYS A 93 18.15 -14.03 26.42
CA CYS A 93 17.81 -12.82 27.16
C CYS A 93 18.17 -11.59 26.31
N MET A 94 17.30 -10.57 26.32
CA MET A 94 17.65 -9.24 25.83
C MET A 94 18.06 -8.35 27.00
N ASN A 95 19.16 -7.62 26.86
CA ASN A 95 19.56 -6.60 27.84
C ASN A 95 18.83 -5.27 27.61
N HIS A 96 18.40 -5.03 26.37
CA HIS A 96 17.76 -3.80 25.94
C HIS A 96 16.44 -4.09 25.23
N ARG A 97 15.48 -3.17 25.37
CA ARG A 97 14.20 -3.25 24.66
C ARG A 97 14.45 -3.23 23.14
N PRO A 98 13.71 -4.02 22.34
CA PRO A 98 13.87 -4.01 20.89
C PRO A 98 13.45 -2.67 20.30
N VAL A 99 14.25 -2.18 19.37
CA VAL A 99 14.04 -0.91 18.66
C VAL A 99 13.35 -1.18 17.32
N VAL A 100 12.33 -0.38 17.00
CA VAL A 100 11.64 -0.38 15.71
C VAL A 100 11.72 1.03 15.12
N ILE A 101 12.35 1.15 13.95
CA ILE A 101 12.56 2.43 13.27
C ILE A 101 11.55 2.57 12.14
N GLY A 102 10.67 3.56 12.25
CA GLY A 102 9.56 3.85 11.35
C GLY A 102 8.22 3.35 11.87
N ALA A 103 7.22 4.22 11.85
CA ALA A 103 5.83 3.93 12.26
C ALA A 103 4.89 3.74 11.06
N GLY A 104 5.41 3.22 9.94
CA GLY A 104 4.59 2.72 8.82
C GLY A 104 3.93 1.38 9.12
N PRO A 105 3.15 0.79 8.18
CA PRO A 105 2.45 -0.48 8.42
C PRO A 105 3.36 -1.62 8.88
N ALA A 106 4.58 -1.72 8.34
CA ALA A 106 5.56 -2.73 8.76
C ALA A 106 6.01 -2.52 10.22
N GLY A 107 6.42 -1.31 10.58
CA GLY A 107 6.87 -0.99 11.93
C GLY A 107 5.75 -1.11 12.96
N LEU A 108 4.55 -0.61 12.65
CA LEU A 108 3.38 -0.70 13.54
C LEU A 108 2.98 -2.14 13.83
N PHE A 109 2.91 -3.01 12.83
CA PHE A 109 2.56 -4.42 13.07
C PHE A 109 3.69 -5.21 13.72
N CYS A 110 4.95 -4.84 13.48
CA CYS A 110 6.09 -5.39 14.21
C CYS A 110 5.99 -5.01 15.70
N ALA A 111 5.85 -3.72 16.00
CA ALA A 111 5.73 -3.20 17.36
C ALA A 111 4.49 -3.75 18.07
N TYR A 112 3.34 -3.81 17.39
CA TYR A 112 2.11 -4.37 17.96
C TYR A 112 2.26 -5.83 18.36
N LEU A 113 2.83 -6.66 17.50
CA LEU A 113 3.02 -8.07 17.83
C LEU A 113 4.05 -8.25 18.96
N LEU A 114 5.16 -7.49 18.95
CA LEU A 114 6.15 -7.51 20.02
C LEU A 114 5.56 -7.04 21.36
N ALA A 115 4.79 -5.96 21.38
CA ALA A 115 4.17 -5.42 22.59
C ALA A 115 3.16 -6.41 23.19
N ARG A 116 2.33 -7.05 22.36
CA ARG A 116 1.37 -8.09 22.80
C ARG A 116 2.04 -9.28 23.48
N GLU A 117 3.29 -9.56 23.14
CA GLU A 117 4.06 -10.68 23.68
C GLU A 117 5.05 -10.24 24.77
N GLY A 118 4.91 -9.02 25.30
CA GLY A 118 5.67 -8.53 26.46
C GLY A 118 7.07 -7.99 26.15
N TYR A 119 7.43 -7.77 24.87
CA TYR A 119 8.76 -7.28 24.50
C TYR A 119 8.93 -5.77 24.67
N ARG A 120 7.83 -5.02 24.89
CA ARG A 120 7.84 -3.58 25.18
C ARG A 120 8.71 -2.78 24.17
N PRO A 121 8.43 -2.81 22.86
CA PRO A 121 9.29 -2.19 21.87
C PRO A 121 9.42 -0.66 22.02
N LEU A 122 10.56 -0.11 21.59
CA LEU A 122 10.81 1.32 21.43
C LEU A 122 10.64 1.68 19.96
N VAL A 123 9.66 2.54 19.63
CA VAL A 123 9.37 2.94 18.25
C VAL A 123 9.88 4.37 18.02
N PHE A 124 10.80 4.54 17.08
CA PHE A 124 11.28 5.86 16.63
C PHE A 124 10.67 6.19 15.28
N GLU A 125 9.99 7.34 15.18
CA GLU A 125 9.44 7.86 13.94
C GLU A 125 10.02 9.26 13.69
N ARG A 126 10.57 9.48 12.49
CA ARG A 126 11.21 10.76 12.13
C ARG A 126 10.21 11.89 11.97
N GLY A 127 8.98 11.59 11.55
CA GLY A 127 7.93 12.58 11.37
C GLY A 127 7.04 12.72 12.60
N LYS A 128 5.96 13.48 12.44
CA LYS A 128 5.02 13.82 13.52
C LYS A 128 3.91 12.79 13.69
N LYS A 129 3.17 12.94 14.80
CA LYS A 129 1.89 12.25 15.04
C LYS A 129 0.89 12.63 13.94
N VAL A 130 -0.07 11.74 13.68
CA VAL A 130 -0.96 11.86 12.51
C VAL A 130 -1.79 13.14 12.48
N GLY A 131 -2.15 13.70 13.65
CA GLY A 131 -2.86 14.98 13.75
C GLY A 131 -2.02 16.14 13.18
N GLU A 132 -0.87 16.40 13.80
CA GLU A 132 0.07 17.46 13.41
C GLU A 132 0.59 17.24 11.98
N ARG A 133 0.91 16.00 11.63
CA ARG A 133 1.30 15.61 10.27
C ARG A 133 0.24 15.96 9.22
N THR A 134 -1.04 15.80 9.56
CA THR A 134 -2.13 16.16 8.64
C THR A 134 -2.16 17.66 8.38
N GLU A 135 -1.91 18.47 9.41
CA GLU A 135 -1.82 19.93 9.26
C GLU A 135 -0.66 20.33 8.35
N ASP A 136 0.52 19.72 8.53
CA ASP A 136 1.70 19.97 7.69
C ASP A 136 1.44 19.60 6.21
N VAL A 137 0.83 18.44 5.97
CA VAL A 137 0.51 17.97 4.60
C VAL A 137 -0.54 18.87 3.93
N LEU A 138 -1.58 19.27 4.66
CA LEU A 138 -2.59 20.20 4.14
C LEU A 138 -1.99 21.58 3.87
N HIS A 139 -1.10 22.06 4.74
CA HIS A 139 -0.36 23.30 4.54
C HIS A 139 0.51 23.22 3.27
N PHE A 140 1.26 22.12 3.09
CA PHE A 140 2.06 21.88 1.91
C PHE A 140 1.21 21.88 0.64
N TRP A 141 0.10 21.14 0.61
CA TRP A 141 -0.78 21.10 -0.56
C TRP A 141 -1.43 22.45 -0.88
N LYS A 142 -1.65 23.30 0.13
CA LYS A 142 -2.24 24.63 -0.05
C LYS A 142 -1.22 25.69 -0.49
N THR A 143 0.00 25.61 -0.01
CA THR A 143 0.99 26.71 -0.10
C THR A 143 2.23 26.38 -0.92
N GLY A 144 2.48 25.10 -1.20
CA GLY A 144 3.72 24.63 -1.81
C GLY A 144 4.91 24.55 -0.86
N VAL A 145 4.76 24.95 0.41
CA VAL A 145 5.84 24.91 1.41
C VAL A 145 5.94 23.51 2.02
N LEU A 146 7.04 22.80 1.73
CA LEU A 146 7.29 21.43 2.19
C LEU A 146 8.04 21.43 3.53
N ASP A 147 7.55 20.65 4.49
CA ASP A 147 8.35 20.17 5.62
C ASP A 147 9.00 18.82 5.23
N PRO A 148 10.34 18.74 5.10
CA PRO A 148 11.02 17.51 4.67
C PRO A 148 10.95 16.39 5.72
N THR A 149 10.56 16.70 6.97
CA THR A 149 10.46 15.74 8.07
C THR A 149 9.02 15.29 8.34
N SER A 150 8.02 16.08 7.95
CA SER A 150 6.59 15.79 8.16
C SER A 150 5.80 16.01 6.86
N ASN A 151 5.50 14.92 6.14
CA ASN A 151 4.90 14.99 4.81
C ASN A 151 4.16 13.69 4.45
N VAL A 152 3.76 13.54 3.19
CA VAL A 152 3.06 12.35 2.69
C VAL A 152 3.85 11.06 2.92
N GLN A 153 5.18 11.13 3.00
CA GLN A 153 6.05 9.97 3.20
C GLN A 153 6.34 9.69 4.68
N PHE A 154 6.59 10.73 5.48
CA PHE A 154 7.14 10.62 6.84
C PHE A 154 6.17 11.07 7.93
N GLY A 155 6.16 10.35 9.05
CA GLY A 155 5.25 10.52 10.18
C GLY A 155 4.36 9.30 10.43
N GLU A 156 3.49 9.40 11.43
CA GLU A 156 2.67 8.28 11.92
C GLU A 156 1.83 7.62 10.80
N GLY A 157 1.95 6.29 10.67
CA GLY A 157 1.34 5.49 9.61
C GLY A 157 2.12 5.46 8.29
N GLY A 158 3.24 6.19 8.19
CA GLY A 158 4.13 6.24 7.04
C GLY A 158 3.41 6.66 5.74
N ALA A 159 3.88 6.14 4.60
CA ALA A 159 3.27 6.41 3.29
C ALA A 159 1.84 5.86 3.13
N GLY A 160 1.36 5.01 4.05
CA GLY A 160 0.02 4.44 4.00
C GLY A 160 -1.09 5.44 4.34
N THR A 161 -0.82 6.43 5.20
CA THR A 161 -1.81 7.31 5.82
C THR A 161 -2.63 8.12 4.80
N PHE A 162 -1.95 8.81 3.88
CA PHE A 162 -2.57 9.66 2.85
C PHE A 162 -2.77 8.90 1.54
N SER A 163 -3.49 7.77 1.63
CA SER A 163 -3.78 6.91 0.47
C SER A 163 -5.25 6.47 0.45
N ASP A 164 -5.69 5.81 -0.63
CA ASP A 164 -6.99 5.10 -0.69
C ASP A 164 -7.07 3.97 0.36
N GLY A 165 -5.95 3.56 0.96
CA GLY A 165 -5.93 2.53 1.99
C GLY A 165 -6.26 1.15 1.45
N LYS A 166 -5.84 0.83 0.23
CA LYS A 166 -6.07 -0.47 -0.43
C LYS A 166 -5.33 -1.58 0.31
N LEU A 167 -6.04 -2.66 0.66
CA LEU A 167 -5.51 -3.75 1.47
C LEU A 167 -5.29 -5.07 0.71
N ASN A 168 -5.39 -5.02 -0.62
CA ASN A 168 -5.23 -6.18 -1.48
C ASN A 168 -3.79 -6.72 -1.39
N THR A 169 -3.64 -8.03 -1.25
CA THR A 169 -2.32 -8.69 -1.29
C THR A 169 -2.38 -9.95 -2.12
N LEU A 170 -1.30 -10.21 -2.87
CA LEU A 170 -1.09 -11.45 -3.61
C LEU A 170 -0.21 -12.44 -2.83
N VAL A 171 0.24 -12.06 -1.63
CA VAL A 171 1.07 -12.91 -0.77
C VAL A 171 0.24 -14.11 -0.32
N LYS A 172 0.66 -15.31 -0.72
CA LYS A 172 0.11 -16.55 -0.18
C LYS A 172 0.54 -16.68 1.28
N ASP A 173 -0.43 -16.78 2.17
CA ASP A 173 -0.18 -16.87 3.60
C ASP A 173 -1.01 -17.98 4.23
N PRO A 174 -0.42 -19.18 4.39
CA PRO A 174 -1.12 -20.28 5.02
C PRO A 174 -1.28 -20.08 6.53
N LEU A 175 -0.58 -19.14 7.17
CA LEU A 175 -0.56 -18.98 8.64
C LEU A 175 -1.61 -18.01 9.17
N GLY A 176 -2.32 -17.29 8.29
CA GLY A 176 -3.45 -16.43 8.67
C GLY A 176 -3.06 -15.03 9.16
N ARG A 177 -1.82 -14.58 8.92
CA ARG A 177 -1.36 -13.21 9.16
C ARG A 177 -2.18 -12.18 8.39
N ASN A 178 -2.51 -12.45 7.13
CA ASN A 178 -3.33 -11.51 6.36
C ASN A 178 -4.68 -11.26 7.05
N ARG A 179 -5.34 -12.34 7.50
CA ARG A 179 -6.61 -12.22 8.23
C ARG A 179 -6.40 -11.48 9.56
N PHE A 180 -5.34 -11.79 10.29
CA PHE A 180 -4.98 -11.08 11.52
C PHE A 180 -4.77 -9.57 11.30
N VAL A 181 -4.10 -9.16 10.22
CA VAL A 181 -3.91 -7.75 9.85
C VAL A 181 -5.26 -7.05 9.63
N LEU A 182 -6.16 -7.66 8.84
CA LEU A 182 -7.48 -7.09 8.57
C LEU A 182 -8.33 -7.01 9.84
N ASP A 183 -8.36 -8.07 10.65
CA ASP A 183 -9.11 -8.11 11.90
C ASP A 183 -8.56 -7.09 12.92
N THR A 184 -7.23 -6.87 12.93
CA THR A 184 -6.57 -5.84 13.76
C THR A 184 -7.01 -4.44 13.34
N PHE A 185 -7.05 -4.14 12.05
CA PHE A 185 -7.57 -2.84 11.60
C PHE A 185 -9.03 -2.64 12.02
N VAL A 186 -9.87 -3.69 11.93
CA VAL A 186 -11.27 -3.62 12.38
C VAL A 186 -11.37 -3.39 13.89
N SER A 187 -10.54 -4.06 14.71
CA SER A 187 -10.57 -3.86 16.17
C SER A 187 -10.22 -2.43 16.59
N PHE A 188 -9.53 -1.68 15.73
CA PHE A 188 -9.18 -0.27 15.94
C PHE A 188 -10.05 0.71 15.14
N GLY A 189 -11.20 0.26 14.63
CA GLY A 189 -12.24 1.14 14.06
C GLY A 189 -12.31 1.18 12.53
N ALA A 190 -11.58 0.31 11.83
CA ALA A 190 -11.80 0.16 10.39
C ALA A 190 -13.13 -0.57 10.10
N PRO A 191 -13.78 -0.32 8.95
CA PRO A 191 -15.06 -0.95 8.61
C PRO A 191 -14.94 -2.49 8.49
N GLU A 192 -15.88 -3.25 9.08
CA GLU A 192 -15.86 -4.72 9.05
C GLU A 192 -15.77 -5.31 7.63
N LYS A 193 -16.33 -4.59 6.65
CA LYS A 193 -16.33 -4.96 5.23
C LYS A 193 -14.93 -5.23 4.65
N ILE A 194 -13.87 -4.62 5.20
CA ILE A 194 -12.51 -4.86 4.72
C ILE A 194 -12.08 -6.32 4.86
N THR A 195 -12.71 -7.08 5.75
CA THR A 195 -12.34 -8.45 6.05
C THR A 195 -12.92 -9.46 5.07
N TYR A 196 -13.89 -9.04 4.24
CA TYR A 196 -14.56 -9.91 3.28
C TYR A 196 -14.70 -9.32 1.88
N GLU A 197 -14.54 -8.03 1.67
CA GLU A 197 -14.51 -7.49 0.31
C GLU A 197 -13.32 -8.06 -0.49
N ASN A 198 -13.47 -8.21 -1.80
CA ASN A 198 -12.40 -8.72 -2.65
C ASN A 198 -11.36 -7.65 -2.98
N LYS A 199 -11.75 -6.37 -2.94
CA LYS A 199 -10.86 -5.22 -3.17
C LYS A 199 -10.96 -4.22 -2.00
N PRO A 200 -10.69 -4.64 -0.76
CA PRO A 200 -10.92 -3.82 0.43
C PRO A 200 -10.10 -2.53 0.43
N HIS A 201 -10.71 -1.48 0.95
CA HIS A 201 -10.07 -0.20 1.19
C HIS A 201 -10.61 0.44 2.48
N ILE A 202 -9.80 1.30 3.10
CA ILE A 202 -10.18 2.04 4.31
C ILE A 202 -10.49 3.51 3.99
N GLY A 203 -9.69 4.14 3.12
CA GLY A 203 -9.71 5.59 2.91
C GLY A 203 -8.89 6.36 3.94
N THR A 204 -8.31 7.49 3.52
CA THR A 204 -7.36 8.28 4.34
C THR A 204 -7.97 8.81 5.65
N ASP A 205 -9.24 9.21 5.62
CA ASP A 205 -9.99 9.82 6.72
C ASP A 205 -10.23 8.85 7.89
N ILE A 206 -10.42 7.57 7.60
CA ILE A 206 -10.58 6.52 8.61
C ILE A 206 -9.21 5.98 9.03
N LEU A 207 -8.29 5.79 8.08
CA LEU A 207 -7.00 5.16 8.36
C LEU A 207 -6.19 5.95 9.41
N SER A 208 -6.19 7.29 9.35
CA SER A 208 -5.51 8.11 10.36
C SER A 208 -5.98 7.82 11.80
N LYS A 209 -7.28 7.59 12.00
CA LYS A 209 -7.85 7.28 13.32
C LYS A 209 -7.47 5.88 13.78
N VAL A 210 -7.52 4.91 12.86
CA VAL A 210 -7.15 3.51 13.12
C VAL A 210 -5.70 3.41 13.56
N ILE A 211 -4.80 4.11 12.88
CA ILE A 211 -3.36 4.12 13.20
C ILE A 211 -3.12 4.76 14.57
N ALA A 212 -3.76 5.89 14.87
CA ALA A 212 -3.65 6.51 16.19
C ALA A 212 -4.13 5.57 17.32
N ALA A 213 -5.24 4.86 17.10
CA ALA A 213 -5.75 3.87 18.06
C ALA A 213 -4.81 2.67 18.24
N MET A 214 -4.18 2.19 17.17
CA MET A 214 -3.13 1.16 17.25
C MET A 214 -1.94 1.64 18.10
N ARG A 215 -1.51 2.89 17.94
CA ARG A 215 -0.44 3.46 18.77
C ARG A 215 -0.83 3.45 20.25
N GLU A 216 -2.03 3.90 20.60
CA GLU A 216 -2.49 3.91 22.00
C GLU A 216 -2.49 2.50 22.59
N GLU A 217 -2.89 1.48 21.83
CA GLU A 217 -2.82 0.09 22.31
C GLU A 217 -1.38 -0.38 22.51
N ILE A 218 -0.46 -0.06 21.60
CA ILE A 218 0.95 -0.43 21.77
C ILE A 218 1.54 0.23 23.02
N LEU A 219 1.16 1.49 23.31
CA LEU A 219 1.54 2.18 24.54
C LEU A 219 0.95 1.48 25.78
N HIS A 220 -0.34 1.10 25.73
CA HIS A 220 -1.00 0.36 26.80
C HIS A 220 -0.31 -0.99 27.09
N LEU A 221 0.16 -1.67 26.06
CA LEU A 221 0.92 -2.92 26.14
C LEU A 221 2.40 -2.73 26.53
N GLY A 222 2.81 -1.51 26.91
CA GLY A 222 4.14 -1.20 27.43
C GLY A 222 5.19 -0.86 26.38
N GLY A 223 4.80 -0.69 25.11
CA GLY A 223 5.63 -0.08 24.08
C GLY A 223 5.80 1.43 24.30
N THR A 224 6.69 2.05 23.54
CA THR A 224 6.94 3.51 23.59
C THR A 224 7.06 4.06 22.18
N PHE A 225 6.59 5.29 21.97
CA PHE A 225 6.74 6.01 20.70
C PHE A 225 7.46 7.33 20.94
N GLU A 226 8.52 7.55 20.19
CA GLU A 226 9.25 8.81 20.11
C GLU A 226 9.12 9.33 18.68
N PHE A 227 8.28 10.36 18.51
CA PHE A 227 8.12 11.07 17.24
C PHE A 227 9.20 12.12 17.08
N GLU A 228 9.33 12.67 15.87
CA GLU A 228 10.38 13.66 15.54
C GLU A 228 11.79 13.17 15.91
N SER A 229 11.97 11.84 15.82
CA SER A 229 13.16 11.12 16.27
C SER A 229 13.72 10.32 15.10
N CYS A 230 14.59 10.96 14.33
CA CYS A 230 15.27 10.34 13.21
C CYS A 230 16.47 9.54 13.72
N VAL A 231 16.59 8.27 13.31
CA VAL A 231 17.83 7.52 13.53
C VAL A 231 18.86 7.95 12.49
N THR A 232 19.96 8.51 12.97
CA THR A 232 20.96 9.21 12.15
C THR A 232 22.27 8.48 11.98
N ASP A 233 22.55 7.48 12.83
CA ASP A 233 23.72 6.62 12.73
C ASP A 233 23.52 5.29 13.49
N ILE A 234 24.42 4.34 13.29
CA ILE A 234 24.48 3.07 14.03
C ILE A 234 25.89 2.78 14.52
N ARG A 235 26.00 2.17 15.71
CA ARG A 235 27.25 1.64 16.24
C ARG A 235 27.31 0.14 16.02
N VAL A 236 28.38 -0.33 15.38
CA VAL A 236 28.59 -1.73 15.05
C VAL A 236 29.90 -2.21 15.66
N GLU A 237 29.85 -3.33 16.38
CA GLU A 237 31.02 -3.99 16.96
C GLU A 237 30.95 -5.49 16.68
N ASN A 238 32.04 -6.07 16.17
CA ASN A 238 32.11 -7.51 15.85
C ASN A 238 30.95 -8.00 14.97
N GLN A 239 30.58 -7.20 13.94
CA GLN A 239 29.44 -7.45 13.05
C GLN A 239 28.08 -7.56 13.77
N LYS A 240 27.93 -6.91 14.93
CA LYS A 240 26.66 -6.81 15.67
C LYS A 240 26.32 -5.35 15.93
N ILE A 241 25.04 -4.99 15.82
CA ILE A 241 24.58 -3.68 16.29
C ILE A 241 24.73 -3.57 17.80
N ARG A 242 25.14 -2.40 18.26
CA ARG A 242 25.29 -2.05 19.68
C ARG A 242 24.45 -0.86 20.09
N ALA A 243 24.29 0.10 19.20
CA ALA A 243 23.51 1.29 19.49
C ALA A 243 23.00 1.94 18.20
N VAL A 244 21.97 2.78 18.35
CA VAL A 244 21.49 3.71 17.34
C VAL A 244 21.72 5.14 17.83
N GLU A 245 22.05 6.05 16.93
CA GLU A 245 22.08 7.48 17.20
C GLU A 245 20.75 8.11 16.76
N ILE A 246 20.19 8.96 17.61
CA ILE A 246 18.95 9.68 17.35
C ILE A 246 19.30 11.16 17.19
N ASN A 247 18.79 11.80 16.14
CA ASN A 247 18.88 13.23 15.88
C ASN A 247 20.31 13.82 16.02
N HIS A 248 21.34 13.06 15.64
CA HIS A 248 22.75 13.44 15.76
C HIS A 248 23.23 13.82 17.17
N ASN A 249 22.53 13.35 18.22
CA ASN A 249 22.80 13.81 19.59
C ASN A 249 22.81 12.70 20.64
N THR A 250 21.92 11.71 20.54
CA THR A 250 21.66 10.76 21.61
C THR A 250 21.93 9.36 21.13
N TRP A 251 22.85 8.66 21.79
CA TRP A 251 23.11 7.25 21.55
C TRP A 251 22.27 6.40 22.49
N MET A 252 21.60 5.40 21.92
CA MET A 252 20.81 4.42 22.67
C MET A 252 21.29 3.01 22.37
N GLU A 253 21.62 2.26 23.42
CA GLU A 253 22.06 0.87 23.28
C GLU A 253 20.91 -0.04 22.82
N THR A 254 21.22 -0.95 21.90
CA THR A 254 20.27 -1.95 21.42
C THR A 254 20.97 -3.16 20.82
N GLU A 255 20.32 -4.31 20.93
CA GLU A 255 20.77 -5.60 20.38
C GLU A 255 19.83 -6.08 19.27
N VAL A 256 18.65 -5.46 19.14
CA VAL A 256 17.59 -5.80 18.20
C VAL A 256 17.02 -4.51 17.64
N CYS A 257 17.26 -4.28 16.35
CA CYS A 257 16.86 -3.07 15.64
C CYS A 257 16.17 -3.42 14.32
N VAL A 258 14.88 -3.12 14.25
CA VAL A 258 14.05 -3.34 13.05
C VAL A 258 14.04 -2.08 12.21
N PHE A 259 14.57 -2.15 10.99
CA PHE A 259 14.53 -1.03 10.04
C PHE A 259 13.30 -1.15 9.13
N ALA A 260 12.22 -0.48 9.52
CA ALA A 260 10.94 -0.40 8.80
C ALA A 260 10.75 0.99 8.14
N LEU A 261 11.79 1.46 7.46
CA LEU A 261 12.01 2.85 7.04
C LEU A 261 11.04 3.41 5.98
N GLY A 262 10.33 2.54 5.27
CA GLY A 262 9.74 2.91 3.98
C GLY A 262 10.82 3.18 2.92
N HIS A 263 10.40 3.42 1.67
CA HIS A 263 11.34 3.54 0.55
C HIS A 263 11.74 4.98 0.22
N SER A 264 11.30 5.96 1.03
CA SER A 264 11.60 7.38 0.86
C SER A 264 12.72 7.88 1.78
N ALA A 265 13.19 7.08 2.75
CA ALA A 265 14.24 7.42 3.70
C ALA A 265 15.66 7.34 3.07
N ARG A 266 15.88 8.16 2.04
CA ARG A 266 17.09 8.14 1.19
C ARG A 266 18.35 8.49 1.96
N ASP A 267 18.27 9.47 2.84
CA ASP A 267 19.30 9.82 3.82
C ASP A 267 19.70 8.64 4.71
N THR A 268 18.71 7.87 5.20
CA THR A 268 18.98 6.67 5.98
C THR A 268 19.62 5.57 5.12
N PHE A 269 19.21 5.39 3.86
CA PHE A 269 19.90 4.47 2.95
C PHE A 269 21.36 4.85 2.73
N GLU A 270 21.66 6.14 2.55
CA GLU A 270 23.04 6.63 2.45
C GLU A 270 23.86 6.33 3.71
N MET A 271 23.29 6.56 4.91
CA MET A 271 23.94 6.24 6.18
C MET A 271 24.21 4.73 6.30
N LEU A 272 23.21 3.89 6.03
CA LEU A 272 23.34 2.44 6.12
C LEU A 272 24.36 1.88 5.12
N HIS A 273 24.46 2.48 3.93
CA HIS A 273 25.47 2.10 2.94
C HIS A 273 26.88 2.39 3.45
N LYS A 274 27.09 3.58 4.04
CA LYS A 274 28.38 4.00 4.61
C LYS A 274 28.82 3.16 5.80
N THR A 275 27.87 2.65 6.59
CA THR A 275 28.14 1.80 7.76
C THR A 275 28.34 0.32 7.40
N GLY A 276 28.32 -0.03 6.12
CA GLY A 276 28.62 -1.38 5.63
C GLY A 276 27.44 -2.36 5.69
N LEU A 277 26.20 -1.86 5.83
CA LEU A 277 25.02 -2.70 5.66
C LEU A 277 24.87 -3.09 4.19
N PHE A 278 24.75 -4.40 3.93
CA PHE A 278 24.74 -4.90 2.56
C PHE A 278 23.43 -4.57 1.84
N MET A 279 23.54 -3.84 0.72
CA MET A 279 22.43 -3.43 -0.12
C MET A 279 22.73 -3.67 -1.60
N GLU A 280 21.68 -3.93 -2.35
CA GLU A 280 21.75 -4.17 -3.80
C GLU A 280 20.76 -3.24 -4.52
N PRO A 281 21.07 -2.76 -5.74
CA PRO A 281 20.10 -2.03 -6.55
C PRO A 281 18.93 -2.94 -6.90
N LYS A 282 17.71 -2.41 -6.87
CA LYS A 282 16.49 -3.16 -7.14
C LYS A 282 15.69 -2.48 -8.24
N ALA A 283 15.23 -3.26 -9.22
CA ALA A 283 14.29 -2.79 -10.23
C ALA A 283 13.00 -2.22 -9.60
N PHE A 284 12.46 -1.20 -10.24
CA PHE A 284 11.20 -0.54 -9.89
C PHE A 284 10.49 -0.07 -11.16
N ALA A 285 9.54 0.85 -11.04
CA ALA A 285 8.85 1.42 -12.19
C ALA A 285 8.54 2.89 -11.95
N VAL A 286 8.49 3.67 -13.03
CA VAL A 286 8.20 5.11 -12.98
C VAL A 286 7.21 5.48 -14.07
N GLY A 287 6.53 6.61 -13.90
CA GLY A 287 5.63 7.11 -14.93
C GLY A 287 4.86 8.34 -14.48
N PHE A 288 3.62 8.44 -14.93
CA PHE A 288 2.76 9.59 -14.69
C PHE A 288 1.48 9.19 -13.96
N ARG A 289 0.90 10.10 -13.18
CA ARG A 289 -0.50 9.96 -12.75
C ARG A 289 -1.41 10.35 -13.89
N VAL A 290 -2.33 9.45 -14.24
CA VAL A 290 -3.30 9.64 -15.31
C VAL A 290 -4.70 9.70 -14.72
N GLU A 291 -5.45 10.74 -15.09
CA GLU A 291 -6.83 10.95 -14.66
C GLU A 291 -7.82 10.77 -15.82
N HIS A 292 -8.97 10.19 -15.47
CA HIS A 292 -10.16 10.07 -16.32
C HIS A 292 -11.41 10.38 -15.48
N PRO A 293 -12.52 10.84 -16.05
CA PRO A 293 -13.78 10.97 -15.31
C PRO A 293 -14.19 9.62 -14.71
N GLN A 294 -14.46 9.58 -13.41
CA GLN A 294 -14.85 8.35 -12.71
C GLN A 294 -16.14 7.77 -13.28
N ARG A 295 -17.06 8.62 -13.74
CA ARG A 295 -18.30 8.19 -14.41
C ARG A 295 -18.02 7.33 -15.65
N ASP A 296 -17.05 7.70 -16.46
CA ASP A 296 -16.74 7.00 -17.70
C ASP A 296 -16.09 5.65 -17.40
N ILE A 297 -15.25 5.58 -16.36
CA ILE A 297 -14.72 4.33 -15.82
C ILE A 297 -15.86 3.45 -15.26
N ASN A 298 -16.80 4.01 -14.49
CA ASN A 298 -17.96 3.26 -13.97
C ASN A 298 -18.78 2.64 -15.10
N ARG A 299 -19.10 3.43 -16.13
CA ARG A 299 -19.81 2.95 -17.33
C ARG A 299 -19.05 1.84 -18.04
N SER A 300 -17.74 2.01 -18.21
CA SER A 300 -16.88 0.99 -18.81
C SER A 300 -16.86 -0.30 -18.00
N GLN A 301 -16.72 -0.23 -16.67
CA GLN A 301 -16.58 -1.41 -15.82
C GLN A 301 -17.91 -2.11 -15.50
N TYR A 302 -19.00 -1.37 -15.29
CA TYR A 302 -20.28 -1.91 -14.81
C TYR A 302 -21.43 -1.81 -15.83
N GLY A 303 -21.27 -1.06 -16.91
CA GLY A 303 -22.33 -0.75 -17.86
C GLY A 303 -23.30 0.33 -17.35
N GLU A 304 -24.09 0.91 -18.25
CA GLU A 304 -24.93 2.08 -17.95
C GLU A 304 -25.89 1.85 -16.77
N LYS A 305 -26.50 0.66 -16.70
CA LYS A 305 -27.47 0.30 -15.67
C LYS A 305 -26.91 0.42 -14.24
N TYR A 306 -25.65 0.06 -14.03
CA TYR A 306 -25.05 -0.08 -12.70
C TYR A 306 -23.96 0.95 -12.40
N ALA A 307 -23.65 1.84 -13.35
CA ALA A 307 -22.60 2.83 -13.23
C ALA A 307 -22.82 3.83 -12.09
N GLU A 308 -24.08 4.14 -11.76
CA GLU A 308 -24.45 5.05 -10.66
C GLU A 308 -24.90 4.33 -9.39
N LEU A 309 -25.19 3.02 -9.48
CA LEU A 309 -25.67 2.22 -8.33
C LEU A 309 -24.52 1.59 -7.52
N LEU A 310 -23.46 1.17 -8.21
CA LEU A 310 -22.30 0.54 -7.57
C LEU A 310 -21.26 1.58 -7.13
N GLU A 311 -20.41 1.18 -6.19
CA GLU A 311 -19.26 1.97 -5.73
C GLU A 311 -18.33 2.37 -6.89
N ALA A 312 -17.52 3.43 -6.71
CA ALA A 312 -16.57 3.90 -7.71
C ALA A 312 -15.70 2.74 -8.27
N ALA A 313 -15.78 2.54 -9.58
CA ALA A 313 -15.23 1.39 -10.25
C ALA A 313 -13.70 1.40 -10.29
N PRO A 314 -13.05 0.32 -9.85
CA PRO A 314 -11.62 0.14 -9.98
C PRO A 314 -11.25 -0.52 -11.32
N TYR A 315 -10.10 -0.18 -11.89
CA TYR A 315 -9.50 -0.90 -13.02
C TYR A 315 -8.08 -1.40 -12.74
N LYS A 316 -7.62 -2.32 -13.59
CA LYS A 316 -6.22 -2.76 -13.70
C LYS A 316 -5.92 -3.02 -15.17
N VAL A 317 -4.89 -2.39 -15.69
CA VAL A 317 -4.45 -2.55 -17.09
C VAL A 317 -2.96 -2.85 -17.14
N THR A 318 -2.54 -3.67 -18.09
CA THR A 318 -1.16 -4.13 -18.26
C THR A 318 -0.90 -4.39 -19.74
N ALA A 319 0.27 -4.02 -20.25
CA ALA A 319 0.73 -4.26 -21.61
C ALA A 319 2.22 -4.64 -21.55
N ASN A 320 2.59 -5.68 -22.29
CA ASN A 320 3.99 -6.01 -22.53
C ASN A 320 4.31 -5.60 -23.96
N LEU A 321 5.35 -4.81 -24.13
CA LEU A 321 5.71 -4.21 -25.41
C LEU A 321 6.80 -5.03 -26.12
N ALA A 322 6.98 -4.77 -27.42
CA ALA A 322 7.96 -5.47 -28.24
C ALA A 322 9.42 -5.22 -27.82
N ASN A 323 9.70 -4.06 -27.19
CA ASN A 323 11.01 -3.75 -26.60
C ASN A 323 11.27 -4.47 -25.26
N GLY A 324 10.35 -5.31 -24.79
CA GLY A 324 10.48 -6.06 -23.54
C GLY A 324 10.06 -5.30 -22.28
N ARG A 325 9.66 -4.02 -22.39
CA ARG A 325 9.16 -3.26 -21.23
C ARG A 325 7.70 -3.57 -20.94
N GLY A 326 7.40 -3.64 -19.65
CA GLY A 326 6.03 -3.73 -19.14
C GLY A 326 5.50 -2.34 -18.81
N VAL A 327 4.28 -2.03 -19.28
CA VAL A 327 3.53 -0.82 -18.92
C VAL A 327 2.25 -1.23 -18.22
N TYR A 328 1.96 -0.66 -17.05
CA TYR A 328 0.80 -1.08 -16.28
C TYR A 328 0.26 0.01 -15.36
N SER A 329 -0.99 -0.14 -14.96
CA SER A 329 -1.57 0.71 -13.92
C SER A 329 -1.19 0.26 -12.52
N PHE A 330 -0.84 1.22 -11.69
CA PHE A 330 -0.42 1.05 -10.30
C PHE A 330 -1.15 2.05 -9.41
N CYS A 331 -1.39 1.63 -8.16
CA CYS A 331 -2.08 2.43 -7.14
C CYS A 331 -3.32 3.17 -7.69
N MET A 332 -4.15 2.48 -8.49
CA MET A 332 -5.38 3.05 -9.04
C MET A 332 -6.35 3.40 -7.91
N CYS A 333 -6.80 4.65 -7.87
CA CYS A 333 -7.62 5.29 -6.85
C CYS A 333 -8.96 5.70 -7.48
N PRO A 334 -10.04 4.93 -7.27
CA PRO A 334 -11.36 5.32 -7.74
C PRO A 334 -11.84 6.56 -6.99
N GLY A 335 -12.46 7.50 -7.71
CA GLY A 335 -13.03 8.73 -7.18
C GLY A 335 -12.06 9.43 -6.25
N GLY A 336 -10.80 9.55 -6.68
CA GLY A 336 -9.69 9.97 -5.86
C GLY A 336 -9.07 11.29 -6.29
N TYR A 337 -7.89 11.54 -5.75
CA TYR A 337 -7.06 12.71 -6.03
C TYR A 337 -5.65 12.28 -6.41
N VAL A 338 -5.04 13.01 -7.34
CA VAL A 338 -3.58 13.05 -7.47
C VAL A 338 -3.04 13.93 -6.35
N VAL A 339 -1.94 13.54 -5.71
CA VAL A 339 -1.39 14.29 -4.56
C VAL A 339 0.08 14.61 -4.78
N ASN A 340 0.50 15.80 -4.35
CA ASN A 340 1.92 16.09 -4.21
C ASN A 340 2.49 15.27 -3.06
N ALA A 341 3.39 14.34 -3.37
CA ALA A 341 3.93 13.35 -2.44
C ALA A 341 5.43 13.56 -2.16
N SER A 342 5.93 14.75 -2.46
CA SER A 342 7.33 15.15 -2.28
C SER A 342 7.75 15.09 -0.81
N SER A 343 9.02 14.76 -0.58
CA SER A 343 9.62 14.69 0.76
C SER A 343 11.05 15.24 0.81
N GLU A 344 11.54 15.82 -0.28
CA GLU A 344 12.84 16.46 -0.38
C GLU A 344 12.63 17.83 -1.04
N GLU A 345 13.37 18.84 -0.59
CA GLU A 345 13.31 20.17 -1.20
C GLU A 345 13.73 20.12 -2.68
N LYS A 346 13.11 20.98 -3.50
CA LYS A 346 13.41 21.12 -4.95
C LYS A 346 13.23 19.83 -5.75
N ARG A 347 12.45 18.89 -5.21
CA ARG A 347 12.12 17.60 -5.84
C ARG A 347 10.63 17.39 -5.79
N LEU A 348 10.06 17.00 -6.93
CA LEU A 348 8.63 16.80 -7.08
C LEU A 348 8.32 15.35 -7.40
N ALA A 349 7.53 14.72 -6.54
CA ALA A 349 6.93 13.41 -6.78
C ALA A 349 5.41 13.49 -6.58
N VAL A 350 4.65 12.70 -7.33
CA VAL A 350 3.20 12.54 -7.12
C VAL A 350 2.86 11.13 -6.66
N ASN A 351 1.67 11.00 -6.06
CA ASN A 351 1.00 9.74 -5.79
C ASN A 351 -0.51 9.93 -5.96
N GLY A 352 -1.33 8.99 -5.49
CA GLY A 352 -2.78 9.10 -5.50
C GLY A 352 -3.40 8.62 -4.20
N MET A 353 -4.53 9.24 -3.85
CA MET A 353 -5.32 8.89 -2.68
C MET A 353 -6.82 8.91 -2.98
N SER A 354 -7.61 8.30 -2.10
CA SER A 354 -9.07 8.51 -2.04
C SER A 354 -9.51 8.56 -0.58
N TYR A 355 -10.59 9.29 -0.31
CA TYR A 355 -11.33 9.17 0.94
C TYR A 355 -12.16 7.88 0.94
N SER A 356 -12.71 7.53 2.11
CA SER A 356 -13.51 6.31 2.30
C SER A 356 -14.77 6.25 1.44
N ASP A 357 -15.30 7.41 1.03
CA ASP A 357 -16.46 7.53 0.13
C ASP A 357 -16.13 7.40 -1.36
N ARG A 358 -14.85 7.58 -1.74
CA ARG A 358 -14.39 7.66 -3.14
C ARG A 358 -15.24 8.62 -3.98
N GLY A 359 -15.54 9.80 -3.42
CA GLY A 359 -16.50 10.75 -3.97
C GLY A 359 -15.96 11.77 -4.99
N SER A 360 -14.67 11.75 -5.33
CA SER A 360 -14.10 12.71 -6.30
C SER A 360 -14.56 12.42 -7.74
N LYS A 361 -14.49 13.44 -8.61
CA LYS A 361 -14.98 13.35 -9.99
C LYS A 361 -14.12 12.46 -10.88
N ASN A 362 -12.84 12.26 -10.53
CA ASN A 362 -11.88 11.55 -11.36
C ASN A 362 -11.45 10.23 -10.75
N ALA A 363 -11.31 9.22 -11.61
CA ALA A 363 -10.47 8.07 -11.35
C ALA A 363 -9.03 8.47 -11.66
N ASN A 364 -8.06 8.05 -10.86
CA ASN A 364 -6.66 8.20 -11.22
C ASN A 364 -5.84 6.93 -10.99
N SER A 365 -4.79 6.72 -11.77
CA SER A 365 -3.79 5.69 -11.50
C SER A 365 -2.43 6.13 -11.99
N ALA A 366 -1.37 5.62 -11.38
CA ALA A 366 -0.05 5.75 -11.97
C ALA A 366 0.02 4.79 -13.16
N ILE A 367 0.32 5.31 -14.35
CA ILE A 367 0.66 4.50 -15.51
C ILE A 367 2.17 4.50 -15.63
N ILE A 368 2.77 3.34 -15.36
CA ILE A 368 4.21 3.22 -15.09
C ILE A 368 4.87 2.20 -16.00
N VAL A 369 6.12 2.48 -16.33
CA VAL A 369 7.01 1.68 -17.16
C VAL A 369 8.08 1.06 -16.27
N SER A 370 8.40 -0.22 -16.50
CA SER A 370 9.46 -0.92 -15.78
C SER A 370 10.84 -0.29 -16.01
N VAL A 371 11.59 -0.13 -14.92
CA VAL A 371 12.98 0.36 -14.87
C VAL A 371 13.86 -0.68 -14.20
N THR A 372 15.00 -0.97 -14.81
CA THR A 372 15.99 -1.96 -14.36
C THR A 372 17.30 -1.26 -13.98
N PRO A 373 18.22 -1.95 -13.27
CA PRO A 373 19.54 -1.39 -13.00
C PRO A 373 20.32 -0.92 -14.24
N ASP A 374 20.05 -1.50 -15.41
CA ASP A 374 20.68 -1.10 -16.69
C ASP A 374 20.24 0.30 -17.14
N ASP A 375 19.13 0.84 -16.60
CA ASP A 375 18.65 2.19 -16.89
C ASP A 375 19.30 3.26 -15.99
N PHE A 376 20.12 2.86 -15.00
CA PHE A 376 20.75 3.79 -14.07
C PHE A 376 22.11 4.26 -14.58
N ASP A 377 22.48 5.50 -14.26
CA ASP A 377 23.80 6.05 -14.61
C ASP A 377 24.97 5.42 -13.82
N GLY A 378 24.67 4.57 -12.84
CA GLY A 378 25.64 3.95 -11.93
C GLY A 378 25.28 2.50 -11.57
N THR A 379 26.23 1.81 -10.95
CA THR A 379 26.11 0.39 -10.57
C THR A 379 26.11 0.15 -9.05
N ASP A 380 26.20 1.23 -8.26
CA ASP A 380 26.18 1.12 -6.81
C ASP A 380 24.75 0.82 -6.28
N ALA A 381 24.65 0.44 -5.01
CA ALA A 381 23.38 0.11 -4.38
C ALA A 381 22.37 1.26 -4.39
N LEU A 382 22.83 2.52 -4.46
CA LEU A 382 22.00 3.72 -4.38
C LEU A 382 21.71 4.35 -5.74
N SER A 383 22.17 3.74 -6.84
CA SER A 383 22.04 4.30 -8.19
C SER A 383 20.58 4.49 -8.60
N GLY A 384 19.69 3.61 -8.12
CA GLY A 384 18.24 3.77 -8.28
C GLY A 384 17.64 4.93 -7.46
N VAL A 385 18.21 5.25 -6.30
CA VAL A 385 17.82 6.43 -5.49
C VAL A 385 18.17 7.71 -6.25
N GLU A 386 19.38 7.78 -6.78
CA GLU A 386 19.84 8.93 -7.56
C GLU A 386 19.06 9.10 -8.87
N PHE A 387 18.70 7.99 -9.52
CA PHE A 387 17.79 8.02 -10.67
C PHE A 387 16.45 8.67 -10.31
N GLN A 388 15.84 8.28 -9.19
CA GLN A 388 14.59 8.91 -8.73
C GLN A 388 14.78 10.40 -8.42
N ARG A 389 15.87 10.79 -7.75
CA ARG A 389 16.16 12.20 -7.45
C ARG A 389 16.25 13.05 -8.71
N ARG A 390 16.97 12.60 -9.74
CA ARG A 390 17.09 13.31 -11.02
C ARG A 390 15.73 13.52 -11.70
N LEU A 391 14.87 12.50 -11.69
CA LEU A 391 13.51 12.61 -12.23
C LEU A 391 12.69 13.64 -11.45
N GLU A 392 12.76 13.61 -10.12
CA GLU A 392 12.01 14.52 -9.25
C GLU A 392 12.50 15.97 -9.36
N GLU A 393 13.81 16.20 -9.53
CA GLU A 393 14.40 17.53 -9.78
C GLU A 393 13.94 18.11 -11.12
N LYS A 394 13.96 17.30 -12.18
CA LYS A 394 13.44 17.69 -13.50
C LYS A 394 11.95 18.04 -13.42
N ALA A 395 11.14 17.20 -12.77
CA ALA A 395 9.71 17.46 -12.60
C ALA A 395 9.44 18.74 -11.80
N PHE A 396 10.22 18.99 -10.74
CA PHE A 396 10.14 20.22 -9.95
C PHE A 396 10.45 21.45 -10.81
N ALA A 397 11.51 21.39 -11.62
CA ALA A 397 11.91 22.49 -12.51
C ALA A 397 10.86 22.78 -13.59
N LEU A 398 10.28 21.74 -14.21
CA LEU A 398 9.22 21.87 -15.22
C LEU A 398 7.99 22.60 -14.69
N GLY A 399 7.62 22.34 -13.44
CA GLY A 399 6.47 22.95 -12.78
C GLY A 399 6.79 24.18 -11.92
N ASN A 400 8.06 24.57 -11.81
CA ASN A 400 8.55 25.57 -10.85
C ASN A 400 7.99 25.36 -9.43
N GLY A 401 8.09 24.11 -8.94
CA GLY A 401 7.55 23.67 -7.65
C GLY A 401 6.08 23.26 -7.64
N LYS A 402 5.31 23.59 -8.67
CA LYS A 402 3.93 23.13 -8.87
C LYS A 402 3.91 21.78 -9.59
N ILE A 403 2.85 20.99 -9.45
CA ILE A 403 2.70 19.73 -10.18
C ILE A 403 2.57 20.05 -11.69
N PRO A 404 3.53 19.65 -12.54
CA PRO A 404 3.42 19.83 -13.97
C PRO A 404 2.32 18.91 -14.53
N GLN A 405 1.41 19.47 -15.32
CA GLN A 405 0.31 18.72 -15.95
C GLN A 405 0.28 18.96 -17.46
N GLN A 406 -0.20 17.96 -18.19
CA GLN A 406 -0.35 17.97 -19.64
C GLN A 406 -1.52 17.06 -20.04
N LEU A 407 -2.14 17.33 -21.18
CA LEU A 407 -3.12 16.42 -21.77
C LEU A 407 -2.39 15.35 -22.59
N PHE A 408 -2.89 14.11 -22.55
CA PHE A 408 -2.26 12.98 -23.23
C PHE A 408 -2.10 13.21 -24.74
N GLY A 409 -3.09 13.82 -25.40
CA GLY A 409 -2.99 14.18 -26.82
C GLY A 409 -1.84 15.14 -27.11
N ASP A 410 -1.66 16.16 -26.27
CA ASP A 410 -0.56 17.12 -26.42
C ASP A 410 0.79 16.49 -26.07
N TYR A 411 0.84 15.55 -25.12
CA TYR A 411 2.04 14.76 -24.81
C TYR A 411 2.51 13.94 -26.02
N CYS A 412 1.58 13.28 -26.72
CA CYS A 412 1.89 12.55 -27.96
C CYS A 412 2.44 13.46 -29.06
N GLU A 413 2.00 14.72 -29.12
CA GLU A 413 2.48 15.71 -30.09
C GLU A 413 3.69 16.53 -29.60
N ASN A 414 4.20 16.24 -28.39
CA ASN A 414 5.28 16.99 -27.74
C ASN A 414 4.99 18.50 -27.63
N LYS A 415 3.78 18.86 -27.19
CA LYS A 415 3.31 20.23 -27.02
C LYS A 415 2.83 20.48 -25.60
N LYS A 416 3.08 21.66 -25.06
CA LYS A 416 2.50 22.08 -23.78
C LYS A 416 0.99 22.35 -23.95
N SER A 417 0.18 21.78 -23.06
CA SER A 417 -1.25 22.11 -22.97
C SER A 417 -1.47 23.54 -22.49
N THR A 418 -2.56 24.16 -22.92
CA THR A 418 -2.93 25.54 -22.53
C THR A 418 -4.22 25.62 -21.71
N ALA A 419 -5.05 24.58 -21.77
CA ALA A 419 -6.28 24.43 -21.00
C ALA A 419 -6.61 22.94 -20.84
N TYR A 420 -7.50 22.62 -19.90
CA TYR A 420 -8.10 21.29 -19.84
C TYR A 420 -9.14 21.08 -20.94
N GLY A 421 -9.45 19.81 -21.23
CA GLY A 421 -10.52 19.44 -22.15
C GLY A 421 -11.88 19.37 -21.45
N THR A 422 -12.55 18.23 -21.53
CA THR A 422 -13.95 18.10 -21.04
C THR A 422 -14.11 17.94 -19.52
N PHE A 423 -13.00 17.78 -18.79
CA PHE A 423 -12.99 17.66 -17.33
C PHE A 423 -11.73 18.30 -16.74
N SER A 424 -11.82 18.73 -15.49
CA SER A 424 -10.70 19.32 -14.73
C SER A 424 -9.96 18.27 -13.91
N SER A 425 -8.71 18.54 -13.57
CA SER A 425 -7.93 17.71 -12.64
C SER A 425 -8.50 17.74 -11.22
N GLU A 426 -8.43 16.61 -10.52
CA GLU A 426 -8.71 16.47 -9.10
C GLU A 426 -7.38 16.25 -8.37
N THR A 427 -6.68 17.34 -8.05
CA THR A 427 -5.33 17.31 -7.45
C THR A 427 -5.32 17.97 -6.06
N ARG A 428 -4.42 17.49 -5.18
CA ARG A 428 -3.99 18.18 -3.95
C ARG A 428 -2.55 18.65 -4.10
N GLY A 429 -2.37 19.96 -4.07
CA GLY A 429 -1.15 20.64 -4.49
C GLY A 429 -1.45 21.63 -5.60
N GLU A 430 -0.67 22.71 -5.67
CA GLU A 430 -0.74 23.62 -6.82
C GLU A 430 -0.28 22.92 -8.10
N THR A 431 -0.88 23.28 -9.22
CA THR A 431 -0.55 22.70 -10.54
C THR A 431 -0.18 23.79 -11.55
N ALA A 432 0.52 23.40 -12.61
CA ALA A 432 0.83 24.25 -13.75
C ALA A 432 0.90 23.42 -15.02
N PHE A 433 0.43 23.96 -16.15
CA PHE A 433 0.67 23.31 -17.43
C PHE A 433 2.14 23.40 -17.82
N ALA A 434 2.73 22.25 -18.16
CA ALA A 434 4.11 22.11 -18.62
C ALA A 434 4.20 21.01 -19.69
N ASN A 435 5.30 20.94 -20.41
CA ASN A 435 5.58 19.81 -21.29
C ASN A 435 6.36 18.75 -20.49
N LEU A 436 5.77 17.58 -20.31
CA LEU A 436 6.36 16.46 -19.56
C LEU A 436 7.28 15.58 -20.42
N ARG A 437 7.34 15.80 -21.74
CA ARG A 437 8.32 15.14 -22.62
C ARG A 437 9.75 15.52 -22.25
N GLY A 438 10.67 14.57 -22.38
CA GLY A 438 12.07 14.68 -21.96
C GLY A 438 12.30 14.39 -20.47
N LEU A 439 11.25 14.01 -19.73
CA LEU A 439 11.37 13.63 -18.33
C LEU A 439 11.97 12.23 -18.21
N PHE A 440 11.56 11.31 -19.08
CA PHE A 440 12.13 9.96 -19.20
C PHE A 440 12.98 9.82 -20.46
N SER A 441 13.61 8.66 -20.66
CA SER A 441 14.28 8.35 -21.93
C SER A 441 13.25 8.21 -23.05
N ASP A 442 13.64 8.48 -24.30
CA ASP A 442 12.74 8.37 -25.47
C ASP A 442 12.07 7.00 -25.54
N GLU A 443 12.79 5.93 -25.21
CA GLU A 443 12.27 4.56 -25.17
C GLU A 443 11.16 4.38 -24.13
N MET A 444 11.32 4.94 -22.93
CA MET A 444 10.32 4.89 -21.86
C MET A 444 9.10 5.75 -22.19
N GLU A 445 9.31 6.93 -22.78
CA GLU A 445 8.21 7.81 -23.19
C GLU A 445 7.39 7.20 -24.32
N GLN A 446 8.05 6.57 -25.29
CA GLN A 446 7.39 5.81 -26.35
C GLN A 446 6.63 4.61 -25.78
N SER A 447 7.25 3.89 -24.83
CA SER A 447 6.60 2.77 -24.13
C SER A 447 5.32 3.22 -23.42
N PHE A 448 5.36 4.36 -22.72
CA PHE A 448 4.19 4.93 -22.06
C PHE A 448 3.04 5.21 -23.05
N ILE A 449 3.35 5.84 -24.19
CA ILE A 449 2.36 6.15 -25.25
C ILE A 449 1.74 4.87 -25.81
N GLU A 450 2.56 3.88 -26.16
CA GLU A 450 2.08 2.59 -26.68
C GLU A 450 1.22 1.84 -25.65
N GLY A 451 1.60 1.91 -24.36
CA GLY A 451 0.81 1.35 -23.27
C GLY A 451 -0.57 1.99 -23.17
N MET A 452 -0.64 3.32 -23.18
CA MET A 452 -1.91 4.07 -23.15
C MET A 452 -2.83 3.66 -24.31
N HIS A 453 -2.33 3.63 -25.55
CA HIS A 453 -3.10 3.18 -26.72
C HIS A 453 -3.50 1.70 -26.61
N SER A 454 -2.66 0.85 -26.02
CA SER A 454 -3.01 -0.55 -25.80
C SER A 454 -4.15 -0.70 -24.79
N PHE A 455 -4.21 0.15 -23.76
CA PHE A 455 -5.25 0.08 -22.74
C PHE A 455 -6.64 0.45 -23.27
N ALA A 456 -6.71 1.29 -24.30
CA ALA A 456 -7.95 1.64 -24.99
C ALA A 456 -8.69 0.41 -25.59
N LYS A 457 -7.96 -0.67 -25.87
CA LYS A 457 -8.53 -1.96 -26.34
C LYS A 457 -9.33 -2.69 -25.25
N HIS A 458 -9.10 -2.37 -23.99
CA HIS A 458 -9.75 -3.01 -22.83
C HIS A 458 -10.73 -2.07 -22.13
N ILE A 459 -10.40 -0.78 -22.06
CA ILE A 459 -11.23 0.27 -21.50
C ILE A 459 -11.38 1.32 -22.60
N PRO A 460 -12.54 1.41 -23.27
CA PRO A 460 -12.75 2.41 -24.31
C PRO A 460 -12.40 3.81 -23.82
N ASP A 461 -11.78 4.61 -24.69
CA ASP A 461 -11.35 5.99 -24.45
C ASP A 461 -10.33 6.16 -23.30
N PHE A 462 -9.60 5.10 -22.93
CA PHE A 462 -8.49 5.23 -21.97
C PHE A 462 -7.37 6.15 -22.48
N ASP A 463 -7.16 6.21 -23.79
CA ASP A 463 -6.18 7.05 -24.48
C ASP A 463 -6.79 8.34 -25.05
N ARG A 464 -7.95 8.77 -24.52
CA ARG A 464 -8.60 10.03 -24.89
C ARG A 464 -7.62 11.19 -24.84
N LYS A 465 -7.70 12.09 -25.84
CA LYS A 465 -6.76 13.21 -25.99
C LYS A 465 -6.72 14.13 -24.78
N ASP A 466 -7.85 14.29 -24.09
CA ASP A 466 -7.97 15.12 -22.89
C ASP A 466 -7.78 14.35 -21.56
N ALA A 467 -7.24 13.12 -21.59
CA ALA A 467 -6.77 12.47 -20.37
C ALA A 467 -5.64 13.30 -19.75
N ILE A 468 -5.70 13.56 -18.45
CA ILE A 468 -4.73 14.44 -17.78
C ILE A 468 -3.58 13.59 -17.27
N ILE A 469 -2.36 13.92 -17.65
CA ILE A 469 -1.12 13.34 -17.12
C ILE A 469 -0.45 14.34 -16.15
N SER A 470 0.01 13.86 -15.00
CA SER A 470 0.49 14.71 -13.90
C SER A 470 1.79 14.21 -13.29
N GLY A 471 2.73 15.14 -13.06
CA GLY A 471 3.90 14.99 -12.19
C GLY A 471 4.87 13.89 -12.62
N VAL A 472 5.53 13.26 -11.66
CA VAL A 472 6.25 11.99 -11.83
C VAL A 472 5.93 11.06 -10.68
N GLU A 473 5.49 9.84 -10.99
CA GLU A 473 5.35 8.76 -10.04
C GLU A 473 6.69 7.99 -9.98
N SER A 474 7.65 8.52 -9.23
CA SER A 474 9.02 7.98 -9.15
C SER A 474 9.19 6.88 -8.09
N ARG A 475 8.26 6.78 -7.13
CA ARG A 475 8.42 6.01 -5.89
C ARG A 475 7.40 4.88 -5.75
N THR A 476 7.38 3.97 -6.72
CA THR A 476 6.39 2.87 -6.79
C THR A 476 6.75 1.66 -5.93
N SER A 477 8.04 1.47 -5.66
CA SER A 477 8.59 0.49 -4.72
C SER A 477 10.04 0.89 -4.39
N SER A 478 10.67 0.19 -3.45
CA SER A 478 12.05 0.52 -3.09
C SER A 478 13.03 0.33 -4.25
N PRO A 479 13.90 1.33 -4.50
CA PRO A 479 15.01 1.24 -5.44
C PRO A 479 16.18 0.41 -4.88
N VAL A 480 16.12 0.02 -3.60
CA VAL A 480 17.15 -0.76 -2.92
C VAL A 480 16.57 -2.06 -2.35
N ARG A 481 17.42 -3.08 -2.28
CA ARG A 481 17.20 -4.30 -1.50
C ARG A 481 18.19 -4.29 -0.35
N ILE A 482 17.70 -4.11 0.88
CA ILE A 482 18.52 -4.35 2.08
C ILE A 482 18.46 -5.85 2.37
N ARG A 483 19.56 -6.57 2.21
CA ARG A 483 19.55 -8.03 2.27
C ARG A 483 19.39 -8.52 3.70
N ARG A 484 18.54 -9.54 3.87
CA ARG A 484 18.42 -10.32 5.10
C ARG A 484 18.39 -11.81 4.80
N ASP A 485 18.83 -12.61 5.75
CA ASP A 485 18.87 -14.06 5.66
C ASP A 485 17.51 -14.72 6.05
N GLU A 486 17.51 -16.05 6.16
CA GLU A 486 16.30 -16.84 6.47
C GLU A 486 15.78 -16.60 7.90
N VAL A 487 16.62 -16.09 8.80
CA VAL A 487 16.24 -15.68 10.16
C VAL A 487 15.95 -14.18 10.25
N PHE A 488 15.82 -13.52 9.09
CA PHE A 488 15.44 -12.11 8.92
C PHE A 488 16.48 -11.10 9.37
N GLU A 489 17.73 -11.50 9.64
CA GLU A 489 18.82 -10.61 10.01
C GLU A 489 19.67 -10.20 8.80
N ALA A 490 20.23 -8.99 8.84
CA ALA A 490 21.21 -8.52 7.86
C ALA A 490 22.62 -9.10 8.11
N ASN A 491 23.60 -8.68 7.29
CA ASN A 491 25.03 -9.00 7.49
C ASN A 491 25.60 -8.45 8.80
N ILE A 492 24.96 -7.44 9.37
CA ILE A 492 25.19 -6.95 10.73
C ILE A 492 24.09 -7.55 11.62
N ARG A 493 24.47 -8.39 12.57
CA ARG A 493 23.53 -9.13 13.44
C ARG A 493 22.81 -8.20 14.40
N GLY A 494 21.57 -8.56 14.74
CA GLY A 494 20.63 -7.71 15.46
C GLY A 494 19.91 -6.69 14.59
N ILE A 495 20.30 -6.49 13.32
CA ILE A 495 19.59 -5.63 12.37
C ILE A 495 18.59 -6.47 11.56
N TYR A 496 17.33 -6.05 11.57
CA TYR A 496 16.23 -6.69 10.85
C TYR A 496 15.64 -5.75 9.79
N PRO A 497 16.07 -5.84 8.53
CA PRO A 497 15.47 -5.09 7.43
C PRO A 497 14.00 -5.49 7.24
N CYS A 498 13.09 -4.52 7.15
CA CYS A 498 11.65 -4.80 7.16
C CYS A 498 10.85 -3.94 6.17
N GLY A 499 9.79 -4.52 5.62
CA GLY A 499 8.79 -3.80 4.85
C GLY A 499 9.26 -3.34 3.47
N GLU A 500 8.63 -2.29 2.97
CA GLU A 500 8.83 -1.83 1.60
C GLU A 500 10.19 -1.19 1.39
N GLY A 501 10.72 -0.44 2.37
CA GLY A 501 12.05 0.17 2.31
C GLY A 501 13.17 -0.85 2.09
N ALA A 502 13.11 -1.97 2.80
CA ALA A 502 14.02 -3.10 2.61
C ALA A 502 13.74 -3.91 1.31
N GLY A 503 12.65 -3.60 0.60
CA GLY A 503 12.21 -4.22 -0.64
C GLY A 503 11.33 -5.46 -0.47
N TYR A 504 10.95 -5.87 0.75
CA TYR A 504 10.24 -7.14 1.01
C TYR A 504 8.71 -7.04 0.98
N ALA A 505 8.18 -5.85 0.74
CA ALA A 505 6.76 -5.57 0.60
C ALA A 505 6.51 -4.55 -0.52
N GLY A 506 5.23 -4.36 -0.89
CA GLY A 506 4.83 -3.41 -1.95
C GLY A 506 3.41 -2.86 -1.74
N GLY A 507 3.02 -2.65 -0.48
CA GLY A 507 1.69 -2.17 -0.10
C GLY A 507 1.36 -2.46 1.37
N ILE A 508 0.36 -1.78 1.91
CA ILE A 508 0.00 -1.74 3.34
C ILE A 508 -0.04 -3.14 3.98
N THR A 509 -0.88 -4.03 3.45
CA THR A 509 -1.06 -5.38 4.01
C THR A 509 0.20 -6.22 3.92
N SER A 510 0.92 -6.17 2.79
CA SER A 510 2.17 -6.92 2.64
C SER A 510 3.28 -6.42 3.57
N ALA A 511 3.33 -5.11 3.81
CA ALA A 511 4.27 -4.49 4.74
C ALA A 511 3.94 -4.86 6.19
N ALA A 512 2.66 -4.78 6.58
CA ALA A 512 2.18 -5.25 7.89
C ALA A 512 2.51 -6.72 8.13
N MET A 513 2.25 -7.59 7.15
CA MET A 513 2.61 -9.01 7.23
C MET A 513 4.12 -9.23 7.35
N ASP A 514 4.95 -8.42 6.68
CA ASP A 514 6.40 -8.50 6.82
C ASP A 514 6.87 -8.04 8.20
N GLY A 515 6.26 -7.00 8.76
CA GLY A 515 6.43 -6.58 10.15
C GLY A 515 6.14 -7.68 11.15
N MET A 516 5.02 -8.41 10.96
CA MET A 516 4.70 -9.58 11.77
C MET A 516 5.76 -10.68 11.65
N LYS A 517 6.25 -10.97 10.44
CA LYS A 517 7.30 -12.00 10.25
C LYS A 517 8.61 -11.64 10.94
N VAL A 518 9.00 -10.37 10.91
CA VAL A 518 10.18 -9.89 11.64
C VAL A 518 9.96 -9.99 13.15
N ALA A 519 8.80 -9.58 13.66
CA ALA A 519 8.46 -9.76 15.07
C ALA A 519 8.48 -11.24 15.50
N GLU A 520 7.93 -12.14 14.67
CA GLU A 520 8.01 -13.59 14.91
C GLU A 520 9.45 -14.12 14.95
N ALA A 521 10.34 -13.59 14.10
CA ALA A 521 11.75 -13.98 14.10
C ALA A 521 12.45 -13.54 15.40
N VAL A 522 12.15 -12.34 15.88
CA VAL A 522 12.60 -11.85 17.19
C VAL A 522 12.03 -12.74 18.32
N ILE A 523 10.72 -13.00 18.31
CA ILE A 523 10.04 -13.82 19.33
C ILE A 523 10.61 -15.23 19.42
N ARG A 524 10.94 -15.86 18.28
CA ARG A 524 11.52 -17.22 18.27
C ARG A 524 12.91 -17.29 18.89
N LYS A 525 13.64 -16.18 18.93
CA LYS A 525 15.02 -16.12 19.38
C LYS A 525 15.11 -15.77 20.86
N TYR A 526 14.32 -14.80 21.29
CA TYR A 526 14.42 -14.21 22.62
C TYR A 526 13.25 -14.61 23.51
N GLN A 527 13.43 -14.52 24.83
CA GLN A 527 12.32 -14.49 25.78
C GLN A 527 11.75 -13.06 25.89
N PRO A 528 10.52 -12.87 26.40
CA PRO A 528 9.95 -11.55 26.67
C PRO A 528 10.89 -10.70 27.54
N PHE A 529 10.84 -9.38 27.34
CA PHE A 529 11.68 -8.44 28.08
C PHE A 529 11.26 -8.42 29.55
N GLN A 530 12.22 -8.66 30.46
CA GLN A 530 11.98 -8.71 31.90
C GLN A 530 11.95 -7.32 32.54
#